data_AF-A0A257EVM6-F1
#
_entry.id   AF-A0A257EVM6-F1
#
_cell.length_a   1.000
_cell.length_b   1.000
_cell.length_c   1.000
_cell.angle_alpha   90.00
_cell.angle_beta   90.00
_cell.angle_gamma   90.00
#
_symmetry.space_group_name_H-M   'P 1'
#
loop_
_entity.id
_entity.type
_entity.pdbx_description
1 polymer ?
#
loop_
_entity_poly.entity_id
_entity_poly.type
_entity_poly.pdbx_seq_one_letter_code
_entity_poly.pdbx_strand_id
1 'polypeptide(L)' 'MTSVDLIRGETFHGRKGAVANAFRYTVDYLLLDPDQSTGPGLFSRNRANLTAIHDVDFGGPKGQGRGTAWVRQVLAEH' A
#
# COMPACT_ATOMS: atom_id res chain seq x y z
N MET A 1 12.46 -10.86 0.03
CA MET A 1 12.40 -10.16 1.32
C MET A 1 11.18 -10.67 2.04
N THR A 2 11.30 -11.20 3.25
CA THR A 2 10.16 -11.76 4.00
C THR A 2 9.67 -10.84 5.11
N SER A 3 10.40 -9.78 5.46
CA SER A 3 9.93 -8.77 6.40
C SER A 3 8.96 -7.79 5.75
N VAL A 4 8.04 -7.29 6.55
CA VAL A 4 7.26 -6.09 6.25
C VAL A 4 8.06 -4.88 6.69
N ASP A 5 8.34 -3.96 5.77
CA ASP A 5 9.13 -2.76 6.02
C ASP A 5 8.23 -1.52 6.06
N LEU A 6 8.41 -0.70 7.09
CA LEU A 6 7.82 0.63 7.19
C LEU A 6 8.80 1.66 6.63
N ILE A 7 8.37 2.37 5.59
CA ILE A 7 9.14 3.45 4.97
C ILE A 7 8.47 4.77 5.29
N ARG A 8 9.13 5.60 6.10
CA ARG A 8 8.65 6.94 6.42
C ARG A 8 8.97 7.91 5.29
N GLY A 9 7.98 8.68 4.88
CA GLY A 9 8.09 9.70 3.84
C GLY A 9 7.51 11.04 4.29
N GLU A 10 7.86 12.08 3.53
CA GLU A 10 7.22 13.39 3.63
C GLU A 10 6.70 13.77 2.25
N THR A 11 5.45 14.22 2.21
CA THR A 11 4.86 14.80 1.00
C THR A 11 4.82 16.32 1.14
N PHE A 12 5.16 17.00 0.05
CA PHE A 12 5.04 18.44 -0.08
C PHE A 12 3.98 18.76 -1.13
N HIS A 13 3.06 19.66 -0.80
CA HIS A 13 2.13 20.25 -1.74
C HIS A 13 2.36 21.76 -1.82
N GLY A 14 2.53 22.28 -3.03
CA GLY A 14 2.72 23.71 -3.27
C GLY A 14 1.95 24.17 -4.50
N ARG A 15 1.11 25.20 -4.33
CA ARG A 15 0.44 25.87 -5.44
C ARG A 15 1.24 27.10 -5.84
N LYS A 16 1.61 27.20 -7.13
CA LYS A 16 2.24 28.39 -7.72
C LYS A 16 1.14 29.35 -8.20
N GLY A 17 1.34 30.67 -8.04
CA GLY A 17 0.40 31.71 -8.49
C GLY A 17 0.18 32.81 -7.43
N ALA A 18 -0.85 33.64 -7.63
CA ALA A 18 -1.15 34.80 -6.77
C ALA A 18 -1.46 34.44 -5.30
N VAL A 19 -1.94 33.21 -5.06
CA VAL A 19 -2.07 32.64 -3.72
C VAL A 19 -0.94 31.63 -3.51
N ALA A 20 0.02 32.00 -2.67
CA ALA A 20 1.10 31.12 -2.24
C ALA A 20 0.63 30.26 -1.06
N ASN A 21 0.16 29.05 -1.34
CA ASN A 21 -0.13 28.05 -0.32
C ASN A 21 0.81 26.86 -0.51
N ALA A 22 1.54 26.52 0.55
CA ALA A 22 2.43 25.39 0.60
C ALA A 22 2.30 24.68 1.94
N PHE A 23 2.27 23.34 1.94
CA PHE A 23 2.24 22.55 3.15
C PHE A 23 3.02 21.24 2.99
N ARG A 24 3.50 20.72 4.11
CA ARG A 24 4.21 19.45 4.23
C ARG A 24 3.49 18.57 5.23
N TYR A 25 3.45 17.27 4.97
CA TYR A 25 2.88 16.29 5.89
C TYR A 25 3.60 14.95 5.73
N THR A 26 3.68 14.19 6.80
CA THR A 26 4.29 12.87 6.80
C THR A 26 3.35 11.85 6.17
N VAL A 27 3.93 10.86 5.51
CA VAL A 27 3.24 9.69 4.97
C VAL A 27 4.04 8.46 5.36
N ASP A 28 3.33 7.37 5.64
CA ASP A 28 3.95 6.07 5.91
C ASP A 28 3.64 5.14 4.75
N TYR A 29 4.68 4.53 4.18
CA TYR A 29 4.58 3.51 3.15
C TYR A 29 4.91 2.14 3.73
N LEU A 30 4.23 1.12 3.21
CA LEU A 30 4.48 -0.26 3.56
C LEU A 30 5.09 -0.98 2.35
N LEU A 31 6.27 -1.57 2.50
CA LEU A 31 6.88 -2.42 1.49
C LEU A 31 6.91 -3.86 1.99
N LEU A 32 6.35 -4.77 1.21
CA LEU A 32 6.30 -6.19 1.55
C LEU A 32 6.18 -7.04 0.28
N ASP A 33 6.65 -8.29 0.36
CA ASP A 33 6.32 -9.32 -0.62
C ASP A 33 4.93 -9.89 -0.27
N PRO A 34 3.91 -9.71 -1.13
CA PRO A 34 2.57 -10.14 -0.80
C PRO A 34 2.48 -11.66 -0.53
N ASP A 35 3.25 -12.47 -1.24
CA ASP A 35 3.11 -13.92 -1.15
C ASP A 35 3.91 -14.53 0.01
N GLN A 36 4.82 -13.76 0.63
CA GLN A 36 5.81 -14.30 1.57
C GLN A 36 6.02 -13.46 2.85
N SER A 37 5.39 -12.29 2.97
CA SER A 37 5.67 -11.37 4.07
C SER A 37 5.17 -11.85 5.43
N THR A 38 6.02 -11.75 6.45
CA THR A 38 5.68 -11.82 7.87
C THR A 38 5.86 -10.44 8.50
N GLY A 39 4.87 -10.00 9.28
CA GLY A 39 4.90 -8.69 9.94
C GLY A 39 4.95 -8.79 11.46
N PRO A 40 5.05 -7.63 12.16
CA PRO A 40 4.98 -7.57 13.62
C PRO A 40 3.63 -8.07 14.15
N GLY A 41 3.54 -8.39 15.45
CA GLY A 41 2.36 -9.05 16.04
C GLY A 41 1.02 -8.32 15.88
N LEU A 42 1.03 -7.00 15.69
CA LEU A 42 -0.16 -6.16 15.46
C LEU A 42 -0.47 -5.90 13.97
N PHE A 43 0.24 -6.58 13.07
CA PHE A 43 0.02 -6.57 11.63
C PHE A 43 -0.48 -7.94 11.15
N SER A 44 -1.40 -7.94 10.18
CA SER A 44 -1.85 -9.17 9.51
C SER A 44 -2.10 -8.97 8.01
N ARG A 45 -2.08 -10.08 7.29
CA ARG A 45 -2.59 -10.19 5.92
C ARG A 45 -3.81 -11.12 5.91
N ASN A 46 -4.87 -10.72 5.23
CA ASN A 46 -6.11 -11.47 5.03
C ASN A 46 -6.80 -11.95 6.33
N ARG A 47 -6.52 -11.31 7.47
CA ARG A 47 -7.10 -11.60 8.79
C ARG A 47 -7.22 -10.31 9.59
N ALA A 48 -8.16 -10.24 10.52
CA ALA A 48 -8.32 -9.07 11.39
C ALA A 48 -7.12 -8.90 12.35
N ASN A 49 -6.67 -7.65 12.54
CA ASN A 49 -5.68 -7.21 13.52
C ASN A 49 -5.76 -5.67 13.66
N LEU A 50 -4.89 -5.03 14.46
CA LEU A 50 -4.87 -3.58 14.59
C LEU A 50 -4.58 -2.88 13.26
N THR A 51 -3.66 -3.44 12.47
CA THR A 51 -3.42 -3.05 11.07
C THR A 51 -3.47 -4.29 10.21
N ALA A 52 -4.23 -4.26 9.12
CA ALA A 52 -4.36 -5.39 8.22
C ALA A 52 -4.36 -4.95 6.75
N ILE A 53 -3.78 -5.79 5.90
CA ILE A 53 -3.98 -5.72 4.45
C ILE A 53 -4.87 -6.88 4.00
N HIS A 54 -5.76 -6.63 3.04
CA HIS A 54 -6.62 -7.65 2.48
C HIS A 54 -6.48 -7.69 0.96
N ASP A 55 -6.29 -8.88 0.39
CA ASP A 55 -6.09 -9.06 -1.05
C ASP A 55 -7.29 -8.61 -1.88
N VAL A 56 -8.49 -8.60 -1.27
CA VAL A 56 -9.74 -8.09 -1.88
C VAL A 56 -9.72 -6.58 -2.13
N ASP A 57 -8.76 -5.86 -1.56
CA ASP A 57 -8.58 -4.43 -1.79
C ASP A 57 -7.67 -4.12 -3.00
N PHE A 58 -7.02 -5.15 -3.58
CA PHE A 58 -6.04 -4.99 -4.65
C PHE A 58 -6.46 -5.71 -5.95
N GLY A 59 -6.58 -4.94 -7.03
CA GLY A 59 -6.76 -5.47 -8.39
C GLY A 59 -8.19 -5.92 -8.71
N GLY A 60 -9.02 -4.98 -9.16
CA GLY A 60 -10.43 -5.19 -9.48
C GLY A 60 -11.32 -4.07 -8.92
N PRO A 61 -12.65 -4.19 -9.01
CA PRO A 61 -13.57 -3.31 -8.31
C PRO A 61 -13.35 -3.34 -6.79
N LYS A 62 -13.75 -2.28 -6.09
CA LYS A 62 -13.62 -2.17 -4.63
C LYS A 62 -14.21 -3.41 -3.92
N GLY A 63 -13.38 -4.09 -3.12
CA GLY A 63 -13.76 -5.30 -2.37
C GLY A 63 -13.88 -6.58 -3.22
N GLN A 64 -13.52 -6.53 -4.50
CA GLN A 64 -13.50 -7.67 -5.43
C GLN A 64 -12.09 -7.90 -6.00
N GLY A 65 -11.08 -7.47 -5.25
CA GLY A 65 -9.68 -7.67 -5.58
C GLY A 65 -9.27 -9.15 -5.60
N ARG A 66 -8.22 -9.45 -6.37
CA ARG A 66 -7.60 -10.79 -6.41
C ARG A 66 -6.11 -10.78 -6.00
N GLY A 67 -5.64 -9.70 -5.39
CA GLY A 67 -4.26 -9.58 -4.92
C GLY A 67 -3.22 -9.82 -6.02
N THR A 68 -2.20 -10.61 -5.69
CA THR A 68 -1.10 -10.95 -6.62
C THR A 68 -1.55 -11.71 -7.86
N ALA A 69 -2.63 -12.50 -7.77
CA ALA A 69 -3.15 -13.21 -8.94
C ALA A 69 -3.63 -12.25 -10.03
N TRP A 70 -4.20 -11.11 -9.65
CA TRP A 70 -4.62 -10.07 -10.61
C TRP A 70 -3.42 -9.50 -11.38
N VAL A 71 -2.38 -9.04 -10.68
CA VAL A 71 -1.22 -8.41 -11.35
C VAL A 71 -0.47 -9.40 -12.23
N ARG A 72 -0.33 -10.67 -11.78
CA ARG A 72 0.31 -11.73 -12.58
C ARG A 72 -0.47 -12.00 -13.87
N GLN A 73 -1.81 -12.03 -13.80
CA GLN A 73 -2.64 -12.18 -14.99
C GLN A 73 -2.45 -11.01 -15.95
N VAL A 74 -2.57 -9.76 -15.47
CA VAL A 74 -2.42 -8.56 -16.30
C VAL A 74 -1.05 -8.51 -16.98
N LEU A 75 0.01 -8.87 -16.27
CA LEU A 75 1.37 -8.90 -16.84
C LEU A 75 1.60 -10.05 -17.82
N ALA A 76 0.80 -11.12 -17.79
CA ALA A 76 0.88 -12.21 -18.76
C ALA A 76 0.09 -11.92 -20.05
N GLU A 77 -0.87 -10.99 -19.99
CA GLU A 77 -1.72 -10.58 -21.10
C GLU A 77 -1.12 -9.43 -21.94
N HIS A 78 0.04 -8.88 -21.53
CA HIS A 78 0.73 -7.75 -22.16
C HIS A 78 2.21 -8.05 -22.41
#